data_AF-A0A4R6PKV5-F1
#
_entry.id   AF-A0A4R6PKV5-F1
#
_cell.length_a   1.000
_cell.length_b   1.000
_cell.length_c   1.000
_cell.angle_alpha   90.00
_cell.angle_beta   90.00
_cell.angle_gamma   90.00
#
_symmetry.space_group_name_H-M   'P 1'
#
loop_
_entity.id
_entity.type
_entity.pdbx_description
1 polymer ?
#
loop_
_entity_poly.entity_id
_entity_poly.type
_entity_poly.pdbx_seq_one_letter_code
_entity_poly.pdbx_strand_id
1 'polypeptide(L)'
;MTRTQKFNYLTLLLPLLLIAGCQATVQQYQQQQQTYQAAKDWYLSGDLLAAEQQLNQLHSRQLHSLQSWRLMGNIQFRQQRLDAAENAYRQALSLAPNDKFSWHNLTLVKLRQTTNTLMQARSELGQLDRTNDELLRNLLRLQRVQLQ
;
A
#
# COMPACT_ATOMS: atom_id res chain seq x y z
N MET A 1 -63.26 -29.41 6.53
CA MET A 1 -62.56 -28.38 5.72
C MET A 1 -61.29 -27.96 6.44
N THR A 2 -60.15 -28.57 6.12
CA THR A 2 -58.85 -28.28 6.74
C THR A 2 -58.20 -27.08 6.05
N ARG A 3 -58.15 -25.94 6.75
CA ARG A 3 -57.50 -24.71 6.29
C ARG A 3 -55.99 -24.85 6.54
N THR A 4 -55.24 -25.24 5.51
CA THR A 4 -53.77 -25.22 5.53
C THR A 4 -53.29 -23.78 5.74
N GLN A 5 -52.75 -23.48 6.93
CA GLN A 5 -51.99 -22.24 7.17
C GLN A 5 -50.71 -22.33 6.34
N LYS A 6 -50.59 -21.51 5.29
CA LYS A 6 -49.32 -21.31 4.58
C LYS A 6 -48.41 -20.52 5.52
N PHE A 7 -47.51 -21.22 6.22
CA PHE A 7 -46.42 -20.57 6.97
C PHE A 7 -45.60 -19.74 5.98
N ASN A 8 -45.57 -18.43 6.17
CA ASN A 8 -44.86 -17.52 5.28
C ASN A 8 -43.37 -17.52 5.65
N TYR A 9 -42.66 -18.61 5.32
CA TYR A 9 -41.22 -18.78 5.59
C TYR A 9 -40.36 -17.61 5.06
N LEU A 10 -40.90 -16.86 4.10
CA LEU A 10 -40.30 -15.66 3.51
C LEU A 10 -40.08 -14.53 4.53
N THR A 11 -40.90 -14.40 5.58
CA THR A 11 -40.72 -13.35 6.61
C THR A 11 -39.71 -13.73 7.70
N LEU A 12 -39.47 -15.02 7.91
CA LEU A 12 -38.45 -15.54 8.85
C LEU A 12 -37.04 -15.61 8.23
N LEU A 13 -36.94 -15.74 6.91
CA LEU A 13 -35.66 -15.79 6.18
C LEU A 13 -34.95 -14.42 6.09
N LEU A 14 -35.71 -13.33 6.01
CA LEU A 14 -35.17 -11.97 5.84
C LEU A 14 -34.24 -11.48 6.99
N PRO A 15 -34.60 -11.61 8.28
CA PRO A 15 -33.74 -11.18 9.37
C PRO A 15 -32.51 -12.09 9.57
N LEU A 16 -32.59 -13.38 9.21
CA LEU A 16 -31.47 -14.32 9.32
C LEU A 16 -30.34 -13.99 8.33
N LEU A 17 -30.70 -13.57 7.11
CA LEU A 17 -29.75 -13.16 6.07
C LEU A 17 -28.97 -11.88 6.44
N LEU A 18 -29.61 -10.94 7.15
CA LEU A 18 -28.97 -9.70 7.59
C LEU A 18 -27.92 -9.93 8.69
N ILE A 19 -28.21 -10.80 9.66
CA ILE A 19 -27.28 -11.10 10.77
C ILE A 19 -26.05 -11.86 10.27
N ALA A 20 -26.23 -12.81 9.34
CA ALA A 20 -25.11 -13.53 8.73
C ALA A 20 -24.17 -12.61 7.94
N GLY A 21 -24.71 -11.61 7.23
CA GLY A 21 -23.90 -10.60 6.52
C GLY A 21 -23.08 -9.71 7.46
N CYS A 22 -23.65 -9.32 8.60
CA CYS A 22 -22.91 -8.54 9.62
C CYS A 22 -21.79 -9.35 10.27
N GLN A 23 -22.00 -10.64 10.56
CA GLN A 23 -20.94 -11.47 11.14
C GLN A 23 -19.78 -11.69 10.15
N ALA A 24 -20.07 -11.91 8.87
CA ALA A 24 -19.05 -12.07 7.84
C ALA A 24 -18.19 -10.80 7.66
N THR A 25 -18.81 -9.63 7.64
CA THR A 25 -18.10 -8.34 7.49
C THR A 25 -17.22 -8.02 8.71
N VAL A 26 -17.71 -8.27 9.93
CA VAL A 26 -16.91 -8.13 11.15
C VAL A 26 -15.70 -9.08 11.13
N GLN A 27 -15.91 -10.34 10.72
CA GLN A 27 -14.82 -11.33 10.64
C GLN A 27 -13.77 -10.93 9.59
N GLN A 28 -14.19 -10.43 8.42
CA GLN A 28 -13.28 -9.92 7.40
C GLN A 28 -12.45 -8.74 7.91
N TYR A 29 -13.09 -7.79 8.60
CA TYR A 29 -12.40 -6.64 9.20
C TYR A 29 -11.38 -7.07 10.25
N GLN A 30 -11.74 -8.01 11.13
CA GLN A 30 -10.81 -8.56 12.13
C GLN A 30 -9.62 -9.27 11.47
N GLN A 31 -9.88 -10.12 10.47
CA GLN A 31 -8.82 -10.81 9.73
C GLN A 31 -7.88 -9.83 9.02
N GLN A 32 -8.42 -8.78 8.41
CA GLN A 32 -7.65 -7.72 7.79
C GLN A 32 -6.70 -7.06 8.80
N GLN A 33 -7.22 -6.65 9.96
CA GLN A 33 -6.44 -5.99 11.01
C GLN A 33 -5.34 -6.90 11.56
N GLN A 34 -5.66 -8.17 11.82
CA GLN A 34 -4.69 -9.14 12.32
C GLN A 34 -3.54 -9.37 11.32
N THR A 35 -3.88 -9.57 10.05
CA THR A 35 -2.88 -9.83 8.99
C THR A 35 -2.01 -8.58 8.76
N TYR A 36 -2.61 -7.39 8.78
CA TYR A 36 -1.87 -6.13 8.70
C TYR A 36 -0.92 -5.94 9.88
N GLN A 37 -1.36 -6.26 11.10
CA GLN A 37 -0.52 -6.14 12.29
C GLN A 37 0.67 -7.09 12.23
N ALA A 38 0.45 -8.34 11.81
CA ALA A 38 1.55 -9.29 11.59
C ALA A 38 2.54 -8.77 10.52
N ALA A 39 2.06 -8.22 9.41
CA ALA A 39 2.91 -7.60 8.39
C ALA A 39 3.76 -6.46 8.97
N LYS A 40 3.15 -5.62 9.82
CA LYS A 40 3.83 -4.51 10.50
C LYS A 40 4.90 -5.02 11.46
N ASP A 41 4.63 -6.09 12.20
CA ASP A 41 5.59 -6.68 13.14
C ASP A 41 6.82 -7.24 12.40
N TRP A 42 6.61 -7.95 11.28
CA TRP A 42 7.70 -8.39 10.40
C TRP A 42 8.49 -7.21 9.80
N TYR A 43 7.80 -6.14 9.41
CA TYR A 43 8.47 -4.94 8.90
C TYR A 43 9.37 -4.29 9.96
N LEU A 44 8.89 -4.23 11.21
CA LEU A 44 9.62 -3.67 12.35
C LEU A 44 10.81 -4.55 12.77
N SER A 45 10.70 -5.87 12.62
CA SER A 45 11.83 -6.78 12.84
C SER A 45 12.87 -6.75 11.72
N GLY A 46 12.54 -6.12 10.58
CA GLY A 46 13.41 -5.97 9.42
C GLY A 46 13.26 -7.09 8.39
N ASP A 47 12.41 -8.08 8.64
CA ASP A 47 12.07 -9.11 7.65
C ASP A 47 11.08 -8.57 6.62
N LEU A 48 11.64 -7.87 5.63
CA LEU A 48 10.88 -7.23 4.56
C LEU A 48 10.16 -8.25 3.67
N LEU A 49 10.70 -9.46 3.53
CA LEU A 49 10.11 -10.50 2.70
C LEU A 49 8.85 -11.07 3.37
N ALA A 50 8.94 -11.41 4.67
CA ALA A 50 7.80 -11.88 5.43
C ALA A 50 6.70 -10.80 5.51
N ALA A 51 7.08 -9.54 5.72
CA ALA A 51 6.14 -8.42 5.74
C ALA A 51 5.38 -8.28 4.40
N GLU A 52 6.09 -8.32 3.28
CA GLU A 52 5.47 -8.25 1.94
C GLU A 52 4.57 -9.45 1.68
N GLN A 53 4.96 -10.66 2.09
CA GLN A 53 4.13 -11.85 1.94
C GLN A 53 2.78 -11.71 2.66
N GLN A 54 2.78 -11.19 3.90
CA GLN A 54 1.53 -10.94 4.64
C GLN A 54 0.63 -9.92 3.93
N LEU A 55 1.21 -8.85 3.39
CA LEU A 55 0.45 -7.85 2.64
C LEU A 55 -0.09 -8.40 1.33
N ASN A 56 0.67 -9.22 0.60
CA ASN A 56 0.19 -9.89 -0.61
C ASN A 56 -1.00 -10.80 -0.33
N GLN A 57 -0.97 -11.57 0.77
CA GLN A 57 -2.12 -12.39 1.19
C GLN A 57 -3.35 -11.55 1.54
N LEU A 58 -3.14 -10.39 2.18
CA LEU A 58 -4.20 -9.45 2.51
C LEU A 58 -4.80 -8.83 1.24
N HIS A 59 -3.97 -8.41 0.29
CA HIS A 59 -4.40 -7.83 -0.99
C HIS A 59 -5.04 -8.85 -1.93
N SER A 60 -4.59 -10.10 -1.95
CA SER A 60 -5.19 -11.17 -2.77
C SER A 60 -6.63 -11.50 -2.35
N ARG A 61 -6.98 -11.20 -1.09
CA ARG A 61 -8.34 -11.32 -0.55
C ARG A 61 -9.15 -10.03 -0.68
N GLN A 62 -8.64 -9.02 -1.38
CA GLN A 62 -9.23 -7.69 -1.52
C GLN A 62 -9.44 -6.96 -0.18
N LEU A 63 -8.72 -7.34 0.87
CA LEU A 63 -8.81 -6.72 2.20
C LEU A 63 -7.86 -5.52 2.35
N HIS A 64 -7.56 -4.83 1.25
CA HIS A 64 -6.60 -3.74 1.24
C HIS A 64 -7.10 -2.49 2.00
N SER A 65 -6.17 -1.82 2.68
CA SER A 65 -6.38 -0.55 3.35
C SER A 65 -5.32 0.48 2.97
N LEU A 66 -5.60 1.76 3.25
CA LEU A 66 -4.63 2.85 3.11
C LEU A 66 -3.29 2.50 3.79
N GLN A 67 -3.37 1.97 5.00
CA GLN A 67 -2.21 1.60 5.82
C GLN A 67 -1.45 0.42 5.21
N SER A 68 -2.15 -0.57 4.66
CA SER A 68 -1.52 -1.72 4.00
C SER A 68 -0.74 -1.29 2.75
N TRP A 69 -1.29 -0.37 1.94
CA TRP A 69 -0.62 0.14 0.74
C TRP A 69 0.57 1.03 1.10
N ARG A 70 0.45 1.87 2.14
CA ARG A 70 1.58 2.64 2.68
C ARG A 70 2.71 1.73 3.15
N LEU A 71 2.40 0.66 3.88
CA LEU A 71 3.40 -0.27 4.36
C LEU A 71 4.07 -1.04 3.21
N MET A 72 3.29 -1.47 2.21
CA MET A 72 3.82 -2.09 0.99
C MET A 72 4.81 -1.17 0.27
N GLY A 73 4.45 0.10 0.11
CA GLY A 73 5.33 1.11 -0.49
C GLY A 73 6.62 1.32 0.31
N ASN A 74 6.55 1.35 1.65
CA ASN A 74 7.73 1.45 2.50
C ASN A 74 8.66 0.25 2.33
N ILE A 75 8.10 -0.97 2.29
CA ILE A 75 8.86 -2.21 2.08
C ILE A 75 9.59 -2.18 0.74
N GLN A 76 8.85 -1.89 -0.33
CA GLN A 76 9.39 -1.82 -1.69
C GLN A 76 10.45 -0.73 -1.84
N PHE A 77 10.25 0.43 -1.22
CA PHE A 77 11.24 1.51 -1.19
C PHE A 77 12.54 1.08 -0.50
N ARG A 78 12.45 0.41 0.66
CA ARG A 78 13.63 -0.11 1.37
C ARG A 78 14.40 -1.15 0.55
N GLN A 79 13.70 -1.94 -0.27
CA GLN A 79 14.31 -2.90 -1.19
C GLN A 79 14.77 -2.29 -2.51
N GLN A 80 14.78 -0.95 -2.65
CA GLN A 80 15.14 -0.23 -3.89
C GLN A 80 14.25 -0.56 -5.11
N ARG A 81 13.06 -1.16 -4.90
CA ARG A 81 12.07 -1.42 -5.95
C ARG A 81 11.20 -0.19 -6.15
N LEU A 82 11.80 0.87 -6.70
CA LEU A 82 11.20 2.21 -6.75
C LEU A 82 9.88 2.27 -7.53
N ASP A 83 9.76 1.58 -8.66
CA ASP A 83 8.53 1.59 -9.47
C ASP A 83 7.38 0.88 -8.76
N ALA A 84 7.68 -0.22 -8.06
CA ALA A 84 6.70 -0.90 -7.23
C ALA A 84 6.24 -0.01 -6.07
N ALA A 85 7.19 0.65 -5.38
CA ALA A 85 6.89 1.56 -4.29
C ALA A 85 6.00 2.72 -4.75
N GLU A 86 6.29 3.32 -5.91
CA GLU A 86 5.41 4.32 -6.52
C GLU A 86 4.00 3.80 -6.71
N ASN A 87 3.83 2.62 -7.30
CA ASN A 87 2.52 2.04 -7.51
C ASN A 87 1.77 1.85 -6.19
N ALA A 88 2.44 1.31 -5.16
CA ALA A 88 1.83 1.13 -3.85
C ALA A 88 1.39 2.47 -3.20
N TYR A 89 2.19 3.53 -3.28
CA TYR A 89 1.76 4.84 -2.80
C TYR A 89 0.64 5.45 -3.64
N ARG A 90 0.58 5.20 -4.96
CA ARG A 90 -0.56 5.59 -5.79
C ARG A 90 -1.84 4.85 -5.41
N GLN A 91 -1.76 3.56 -5.03
CA GLN A 91 -2.90 2.82 -4.49
C GLN A 91 -3.34 3.37 -3.13
N ALA A 92 -2.41 3.81 -2.28
CA ALA A 92 -2.75 4.51 -1.04
C ALA A 92 -3.51 5.83 -1.34
N LEU A 93 -3.03 6.60 -2.32
CA LEU A 93 -3.64 7.87 -2.72
C LEU A 93 -4.98 7.70 -3.46
N SER A 94 -5.23 6.57 -4.12
CA SER A 94 -6.56 6.29 -4.71
C SER A 94 -7.62 6.07 -3.62
N LEU A 95 -7.23 5.52 -2.46
CA LEU A 95 -8.10 5.38 -1.29
C LEU A 95 -8.23 6.69 -0.50
N ALA A 96 -7.15 7.48 -0.40
CA ALA A 96 -7.15 8.74 0.32
C ALA A 96 -6.30 9.80 -0.44
N PRO A 97 -6.92 10.59 -1.33
CA PRO A 97 -6.20 11.55 -2.18
C PRO A 97 -5.41 12.62 -1.43
N ASN A 98 -5.80 12.90 -0.17
CA ASN A 98 -5.18 13.91 0.69
C ASN A 98 -4.23 13.31 1.75
N ASP A 99 -3.84 12.03 1.63
CA ASP A 99 -2.92 11.40 2.58
C ASP A 99 -1.51 11.97 2.46
N LYS A 100 -1.17 12.87 3.39
CA LYS A 100 0.11 13.59 3.43
C LYS A 100 1.32 12.65 3.44
N PHE A 101 1.21 11.51 4.10
CA PHE A 101 2.31 10.55 4.20
C PHE A 101 2.60 9.86 2.86
N SER A 102 1.56 9.46 2.12
CA SER A 102 1.73 8.84 0.80
C SER A 102 2.29 9.85 -0.20
N TRP A 103 1.83 11.11 -0.17
CA TRP A 103 2.43 12.18 -0.99
C TRP A 103 3.91 12.42 -0.66
N HIS A 104 4.25 12.46 0.63
CA HIS A 104 5.63 12.62 1.07
C HIS A 104 6.52 11.48 0.55
N ASN A 105 6.13 10.22 0.76
CA ASN A 105 6.95 9.09 0.32
C ASN A 105 6.97 8.92 -1.21
N LEU A 106 5.88 9.21 -1.91
CA LEU A 106 5.86 9.25 -3.37
C LEU A 106 6.84 10.32 -3.91
N THR A 107 6.96 11.47 -3.23
CA THR A 107 7.96 12.49 -3.56
C THR A 107 9.37 11.94 -3.39
N LEU A 108 9.66 11.23 -2.30
CA LEU A 108 10.97 10.60 -2.08
C LEU A 108 11.29 9.55 -3.15
N VAL A 109 10.31 8.73 -3.54
CA VAL A 109 10.44 7.77 -4.66
C VAL A 109 10.80 8.51 -5.95
N LYS A 110 10.07 9.59 -6.28
CA LYS A 110 10.29 10.38 -7.49
C LYS A 110 11.66 11.03 -7.52
N LEU A 111 12.12 11.58 -6.40
CA LEU A 111 13.46 12.16 -6.29
C LEU A 111 14.55 11.10 -6.55
N ARG A 112 14.39 9.88 -6.01
CA ARG A 112 15.32 8.77 -6.28
C ARG A 112 15.28 8.30 -7.73
N GLN A 113 14.09 8.11 -8.31
CA GLN A 113 13.94 7.75 -9.73
C GLN A 113 14.64 8.79 -10.63
N THR A 114 14.37 10.08 -10.44
CA THR A 114 15.02 11.16 -11.20
C THR A 114 16.54 11.15 -11.03
N THR A 115 17.03 10.89 -9.82
CA THR A 115 18.47 10.79 -9.55
C THR A 115 19.09 9.61 -10.32
N ASN A 116 18.47 8.44 -10.28
CA ASN A 116 18.92 7.26 -11.01
C ASN A 116 18.95 7.54 -12.53
N THR A 117 17.89 8.15 -13.07
CA THR A 117 17.82 8.53 -14.49
C THR A 117 18.93 9.51 -14.87
N LEU A 118 19.17 10.54 -14.07
CA LEU A 118 20.23 11.52 -14.35
C LEU A 118 21.64 10.92 -14.23
N MET A 119 21.85 10.02 -13.26
CA MET A 119 23.11 9.28 -13.15
C MET A 119 23.35 8.38 -14.36
N GLN A 120 22.32 7.67 -14.81
CA GLN A 120 22.40 6.86 -16.03
C GLN A 120 22.69 7.73 -17.25
N ALA A 121 21.93 8.81 -17.45
CA ALA A 121 22.13 9.73 -18.57
C ALA A 121 23.56 10.29 -18.58
N ARG A 122 24.11 10.68 -17.43
CA ARG A 122 25.51 11.13 -17.34
C ARG A 122 26.51 10.04 -17.73
N SER A 123 26.26 8.79 -17.35
CA SER A 123 27.10 7.65 -17.71
C SER A 123 27.11 7.40 -19.22
N GLU A 124 25.95 7.45 -19.87
CA GLU A 124 25.80 7.18 -21.30
C GLU A 124 26.29 8.35 -22.18
N LEU A 125 26.07 9.60 -21.74
CA LEU A 125 26.37 10.80 -22.52
C LEU A 125 27.76 11.41 -22.20
N GLY A 126 28.43 10.93 -21.16
CA GLY A 126 29.70 11.45 -20.64
C GLY A 126 29.57 12.78 -19.88
N GLN A 127 28.65 13.67 -20.27
CA GLN A 127 28.35 14.92 -19.58
C GLN A 127 26.86 15.27 -19.66
N LEU A 128 26.37 15.97 -18.64
CA LEU A 128 25.06 16.62 -18.66
C LEU A 128 25.24 18.11 -18.95
N ASP A 129 24.21 18.77 -19.47
CA ASP A 129 24.18 20.24 -19.49
C ASP A 129 24.26 20.80 -18.06
N ARG A 130 24.62 22.08 -17.96
CA ARG A 130 24.84 22.76 -16.68
C ARG A 130 23.65 22.62 -15.72
N THR A 131 22.42 22.75 -16.22
CA THR A 131 21.21 22.73 -15.40
C THR A 131 20.93 21.34 -14.83
N ASN A 132 21.02 20.31 -15.67
CA ASN A 132 20.84 18.93 -15.26
C ASN A 132 21.95 18.46 -14.31
N ASP A 133 23.18 18.94 -14.51
CA ASP A 133 24.30 18.62 -13.63
C ASP A 133 24.17 19.32 -12.26
N GLU A 134 23.65 20.56 -12.22
CA GLU A 134 23.28 21.26 -10.98
C GLU A 134 22.12 20.56 -10.25
N LEU A 135 21.07 20.15 -10.99
CA LEU A 135 19.95 19.39 -10.43
C LEU A 135 20.42 18.08 -9.81
N LEU A 136 21.22 17.29 -10.51
CA LEU A 136 21.77 16.03 -10.00
C LEU A 136 22.56 16.25 -8.70
N ARG A 137 23.42 17.28 -8.64
CA ARG A 137 24.15 17.63 -7.41
C ARG A 137 23.21 17.95 -6.24
N ASN A 138 22.14 18.71 -6.48
CA ASN A 138 21.17 19.06 -5.45
C ASN A 138 20.38 17.84 -4.97
N LEU A 139 19.93 16.97 -5.89
CA LEU A 139 19.23 15.74 -5.55
C LEU A 139 20.09 14.78 -4.71
N LEU A 140 21.36 14.62 -5.07
CA LEU A 140 22.32 13.82 -4.30
C LEU A 140 22.54 14.39 -2.89
N ARG A 141 22.57 15.73 -2.74
CA ARG A 141 22.66 16.37 -1.41
C ARG A 141 21.41 16.11 -0.57
N LEU A 142 20.23 16.29 -1.15
CA LEU A 142 18.94 16.05 -0.47
C LEU A 142 18.84 14.62 0.06
N GLN A 143 19.35 13.63 -0.68
CA GLN A 143 19.28 12.22 -0.30
C GLN A 143 20.32 11.78 0.74
N ARG A 144 21.39 12.56 0.94
CA ARG A 144 22.41 12.31 1.97
C ARG A 144 22.00 12.85 3.33
N VAL A 145 21.12 13.85 3.38
CA VAL A 145 20.51 14.30 4.63
C VAL A 145 19.51 13.22 5.04
N GLN A 146 19.87 12.38 6.01
CA GLN A 146 18.89 11.51 6.66
C GLN A 146 17.81 12.43 7.25
N LEU A 147 16.59 12.34 6.73
CA LEU A 147 15.41 12.88 7.39
C LEU A 147 15.27 12.06 8.69
N GLN A 148 15.70 12.67 9.79
CA GLN A 148 15.55 12.15 11.15
C GLN A 148 14.08 11.97 11.50
#